data_AF-A0A940UUZ1-F1
#
_entry.id   AF-A0A940UUZ1-F1
#
_cell.length_a   1.000
_cell.length_b   1.000
_cell.length_c   1.000
_cell.angle_alpha   90.00
_cell.angle_beta   90.00
_cell.angle_gamma   90.00
#
_symmetry.space_group_name_H-M   'P 1'
#
loop_
_entity.id
_entity.type
_entity.pdbx_description
1 polymer ?
#
loop_
_entity_poly.entity_id
_entity_poly.type
_entity_poly.pdbx_seq_one_letter_code
_entity_poly.pdbx_strand_id
1 'polypeptide(L)'
;MNGNDTSDTKSARIRRERFGFRKSAFVALSMVLFAFILSSLSCSSSNKAQGGGQDKGSQAASQPAPIAKSGPQPEQNEKLTNLGLNPSRPYAAKAIQIQYRADENLNRYEDKPHTLTLVVYQVTDIKWFNNNIKDAAGLATLLSAEKPDQSVLAADRFFIEPGEVNQIELDRYENAKWVGIVAGYYDLTPGQVTRSYEMPVLFETKGTFFKTNQAKMGLLGMNLYFGPGSIQEVPNP
;
A
#
# COMPACT_ATOMS: atom_id res chain seq x y z
N MET A 1 -46.30 6.52 55.77
CA MET A 1 -45.98 7.53 54.74
C MET A 1 -44.64 7.17 54.13
N ASN A 2 -44.65 6.95 52.81
CA ASN A 2 -43.52 6.87 51.86
C ASN A 2 -42.43 5.82 52.11
N GLY A 3 -41.99 5.02 51.14
CA GLY A 3 -42.30 4.97 49.71
C GLY A 3 -41.52 3.79 49.11
N ASN A 4 -42.17 3.09 48.18
CA ASN A 4 -41.65 1.93 47.45
C ASN A 4 -40.45 2.31 46.58
N ASP A 5 -39.41 1.48 46.61
CA ASP A 5 -38.40 1.42 45.56
C ASP A 5 -38.03 -0.05 45.33
N THR A 6 -38.53 -0.64 44.25
CA THR A 6 -38.01 -1.89 43.70
C THR A 6 -38.07 -1.81 42.19
N SER A 7 -36.91 -2.11 41.63
CA SER A 7 -36.46 -1.75 40.30
C SER A 7 -36.98 -2.67 39.20
N ASP A 8 -37.37 -2.00 38.13
CA ASP A 8 -37.66 -2.40 36.77
C ASP A 8 -36.75 -3.56 36.26
N THR A 9 -37.34 -4.70 35.93
CA THR A 9 -36.68 -5.78 35.17
C THR A 9 -37.36 -5.94 33.81
N LYS A 10 -36.98 -5.11 32.83
CA LYS A 10 -37.48 -5.24 31.45
C LYS A 10 -36.74 -6.35 30.71
N SER A 11 -37.43 -7.48 30.58
CA SER A 11 -37.13 -8.55 29.64
C SER A 11 -37.35 -8.07 28.18
N ALA A 12 -36.28 -7.94 27.40
CA ALA A 12 -36.35 -7.71 25.96
C ALA A 12 -36.17 -9.04 25.20
N ARG A 13 -37.30 -9.61 24.77
CA ARG A 13 -37.41 -10.82 23.96
C ARG A 13 -37.20 -10.45 22.48
N ILE A 14 -36.05 -10.79 21.90
CA ILE A 14 -35.74 -10.49 20.51
C ILE A 14 -36.55 -11.42 19.58
N ARG A 15 -37.47 -10.82 18.83
CA ARG A 15 -38.30 -11.45 17.79
C ARG A 15 -37.48 -11.57 16.50
N ARG A 16 -37.18 -12.80 16.08
CA ARG A 16 -36.66 -13.10 14.73
C ARG A 16 -37.79 -12.89 13.72
N GLU A 17 -37.73 -11.81 12.93
CA GLU A 17 -38.53 -11.70 11.71
C GLU A 17 -37.70 -12.12 10.50
N ARG A 18 -38.17 -13.18 9.85
CA ARG A 18 -37.75 -13.60 8.51
C ARG A 18 -38.36 -12.61 7.52
N PHE A 19 -37.55 -11.90 6.76
CA PHE A 19 -37.98 -11.28 5.52
C PHE A 19 -37.27 -11.95 4.36
N GLY A 20 -38.02 -12.83 3.69
CA GLY A 20 -37.70 -13.26 2.34
C GLY A 20 -38.17 -12.24 1.31
N PHE A 21 -37.83 -12.56 0.06
CA PHE A 21 -38.32 -11.95 -1.18
C PHE A 21 -37.49 -10.75 -1.69
N ARG A 22 -36.68 -10.99 -2.74
CA ARG A 22 -37.15 -10.82 -4.13
C ARG A 22 -36.18 -11.45 -5.12
N LYS A 23 -36.79 -12.13 -6.10
CA LYS A 23 -36.18 -12.70 -7.30
C LYS A 23 -35.70 -11.55 -8.20
N SER A 24 -34.48 -11.66 -8.72
CA SER A 24 -34.05 -10.91 -9.90
C SER A 24 -33.64 -11.92 -10.97
N ALA A 25 -34.56 -12.15 -11.90
CA ALA A 25 -34.25 -12.75 -13.18
C ALA A 25 -33.72 -11.63 -14.10
N PHE A 26 -32.53 -11.79 -14.65
CA PHE A 26 -32.20 -11.20 -15.94
C PHE A 26 -31.38 -12.21 -16.74
N VAL A 27 -32.05 -12.71 -17.77
CA VAL A 27 -31.53 -13.49 -18.87
C VAL A 27 -30.90 -12.52 -19.86
N ALA A 28 -29.65 -12.74 -20.28
CA ALA A 28 -29.20 -12.31 -21.60
C ALA A 28 -27.99 -13.16 -22.03
N LEU A 29 -28.33 -14.17 -22.82
CA LEU A 29 -27.51 -15.00 -23.68
C LEU A 29 -26.87 -14.13 -24.78
N SER A 30 -25.55 -14.24 -25.00
CA SER A 30 -24.98 -14.03 -26.33
C SER A 30 -23.65 -14.76 -26.46
N MET A 31 -23.74 -15.99 -26.96
CA MET A 31 -22.65 -16.69 -27.64
C MET A 31 -22.49 -16.09 -29.03
N VAL A 32 -21.28 -15.65 -29.38
CA VAL A 32 -20.85 -15.62 -30.78
C VAL A 32 -19.54 -16.39 -30.88
N LEU A 33 -19.71 -17.59 -31.44
CA LEU A 33 -18.68 -18.51 -31.90
C LEU A 33 -18.21 -17.98 -33.27
N PHE A 34 -16.92 -17.68 -33.44
CA PHE A 34 -16.29 -17.54 -34.74
C PHE A 34 -15.13 -18.53 -34.83
N ALA A 35 -15.43 -19.67 -35.43
CA ALA A 35 -14.45 -20.59 -36.02
C ALA A 35 -14.47 -20.40 -37.55
N PHE A 36 -13.50 -20.99 -38.25
CA PHE A 36 -13.21 -20.99 -39.71
C PHE A 36 -12.17 -19.91 -40.12
N ILE A 37 -11.02 -20.17 -40.77
CA ILE A 37 -10.52 -21.31 -41.57
C ILE A 37 -8.98 -21.35 -41.54
N LEU A 38 -8.38 -22.55 -41.49
CA LEU A 38 -6.98 -22.82 -41.84
C LEU A 38 -6.79 -22.83 -43.37
N SER A 39 -5.81 -22.08 -43.87
CA SER A 39 -5.21 -22.27 -45.20
C SER A 39 -3.70 -22.26 -45.08
N SER A 40 -3.07 -23.40 -45.31
CA SER A 40 -1.62 -23.59 -45.42
C SER A 40 -1.18 -23.58 -46.89
N LEU A 41 0.13 -23.40 -47.09
CA LEU A 41 0.96 -23.47 -48.31
C LEU A 41 1.39 -22.13 -48.93
N SER A 42 2.64 -21.73 -48.66
CA SER A 42 3.68 -21.65 -49.70
C SER A 42 5.04 -21.21 -49.15
N CYS A 43 6.09 -21.87 -49.63
CA CYS A 43 7.50 -21.55 -49.42
C CYS A 43 7.92 -20.29 -50.19
N SER A 44 8.96 -19.58 -49.72
CA SER A 44 10.18 -19.27 -50.49
C SER A 44 10.94 -18.07 -49.90
N SER A 45 12.24 -18.08 -50.18
CA SER A 45 13.34 -17.30 -49.63
C SER A 45 13.49 -15.87 -50.20
N SER A 46 14.22 -15.06 -49.42
CA SER A 46 15.14 -13.99 -49.86
C SER A 46 14.63 -12.56 -50.10
N ASN A 47 15.11 -11.69 -49.20
CA ASN A 47 15.73 -10.36 -49.38
C ASN A 47 14.95 -9.12 -49.88
N LYS A 48 15.17 -8.08 -49.05
CA LYS A 48 15.33 -6.64 -49.32
C LYS A 48 14.09 -5.72 -49.38
N ALA A 49 14.14 -4.81 -48.40
CA ALA A 49 13.94 -3.36 -48.50
C ALA A 49 12.51 -2.78 -48.45
N GLN A 50 12.29 -2.13 -47.30
CA GLN A 50 11.94 -0.69 -47.17
C GLN A 50 10.46 -0.31 -47.21
N GLY A 51 9.99 0.14 -46.04
CA GLY A 51 9.08 1.29 -45.95
C GLY A 51 7.81 1.08 -45.15
N GLY A 52 7.73 1.75 -43.99
CA GLY A 52 6.51 2.45 -43.58
C GLY A 52 5.67 1.83 -42.46
N GLY A 53 5.62 2.55 -41.34
CA GLY A 53 4.34 2.83 -40.65
C GLY A 53 3.98 1.98 -39.43
N GLN A 54 3.98 2.67 -38.27
CA GLN A 54 3.17 2.43 -37.06
C GLN A 54 3.46 1.16 -36.23
N ASP A 55 4.07 1.35 -35.05
CA ASP A 55 3.26 1.48 -33.84
C ASP A 55 4.06 2.10 -32.69
N LYS A 56 3.68 3.33 -32.32
CA LYS A 56 4.07 3.96 -31.06
C LYS A 56 3.18 3.41 -29.95
N GLY A 57 3.50 2.21 -29.48
CA GLY A 57 3.16 1.78 -28.13
C GLY A 57 4.24 2.27 -27.18
N SER A 58 4.27 3.56 -26.85
CA SER A 58 5.11 4.06 -25.75
C SER A 58 4.49 3.57 -24.44
N GLN A 59 4.79 2.32 -24.07
CA GLN A 59 4.85 1.95 -22.66
C GLN A 59 5.90 2.86 -22.05
N ALA A 60 5.44 3.93 -21.39
CA ALA A 60 6.27 4.67 -20.47
C ALA A 60 6.73 3.65 -19.43
N ALA A 61 7.97 3.18 -19.56
CA ALA A 61 8.64 2.46 -18.50
C ALA A 61 8.48 3.31 -17.24
N SER A 62 7.71 2.81 -16.28
CA SER A 62 7.60 3.40 -14.96
C SER A 62 9.01 3.52 -14.42
N GLN A 63 9.54 4.76 -14.40
CA GLN A 63 10.79 5.05 -13.75
C GLN A 63 10.65 4.53 -12.30
N PRO A 64 11.60 3.71 -11.81
CA PRO A 64 11.51 3.19 -10.46
C PRO A 64 11.40 4.37 -9.51
N ALA A 65 10.43 4.29 -8.58
CA ALA A 65 10.20 5.35 -7.62
C ALA A 65 11.51 5.64 -6.87
N PRO A 66 11.87 6.92 -6.63
CA PRO A 66 13.05 7.22 -5.83
C PRO A 66 12.93 6.56 -4.45
N ILE A 67 14.00 5.89 -4.02
CA ILE A 67 14.04 5.17 -2.75
C ILE A 67 13.95 6.20 -1.62
N ALA A 68 12.89 6.12 -0.82
CA ALA A 68 12.72 6.96 0.35
C ALA A 68 13.46 6.39 1.56
N LYS A 69 13.92 7.29 2.44
CA LYS A 69 14.48 6.93 3.75
C LYS A 69 13.37 6.91 4.79
N SER A 70 13.49 6.02 5.78
CA SER A 70 12.54 6.02 6.88
C SER A 70 12.67 7.26 7.76
N GLY A 71 11.54 7.66 8.33
CA GLY A 71 11.39 8.81 9.19
C GLY A 71 10.93 10.06 8.43
N PRO A 72 10.77 11.17 9.17
CA PRO A 72 10.44 12.45 8.59
C PRO A 72 11.46 12.91 7.55
N GLN A 73 11.01 13.74 6.60
CA GLN A 73 11.87 14.42 5.64
C GLN A 73 11.88 15.94 5.91
N PRO A 74 12.66 16.45 6.90
CA PRO A 74 12.64 17.86 7.30
C PRO A 74 12.96 18.82 6.16
N GLU A 75 13.91 18.47 5.29
CA GLU A 75 14.32 19.29 4.14
C GLU A 75 13.15 19.52 3.16
N GLN A 76 12.33 18.49 2.91
CA GLN A 76 11.13 18.62 2.09
C GLN A 76 10.12 19.57 2.75
N ASN A 77 9.92 19.43 4.05
CA ASN A 77 8.94 20.21 4.81
C ASN A 77 9.34 21.68 4.89
N GLU A 78 10.61 21.96 5.14
CA GLU A 78 11.16 23.31 5.09
C GLU A 78 10.98 23.93 3.71
N LYS A 79 11.27 23.19 2.63
CA LYS A 79 11.09 23.68 1.27
C LYS A 79 9.63 23.97 0.92
N LEU A 80 8.68 23.14 1.37
CA LEU A 80 7.25 23.42 1.23
C LEU A 80 6.86 24.71 1.95
N THR A 81 7.30 24.88 3.20
CA THR A 81 7.03 26.06 4.02
C THR A 81 7.61 27.33 3.40
N ASN A 82 8.89 27.30 2.99
CA ASN A 82 9.58 28.46 2.41
C ASN A 82 8.95 28.91 1.08
N LEU A 83 8.34 27.98 0.34
CA LEU A 83 7.65 28.29 -0.92
C LEU A 83 6.15 28.58 -0.73
N GLY A 84 5.61 28.50 0.49
CA GLY A 84 4.18 28.67 0.77
C GLY A 84 3.30 27.65 0.05
N LEU A 85 3.83 26.45 -0.23
CA LEU A 85 3.14 25.43 -1.02
C LEU A 85 2.41 24.43 -0.13
N ASN A 86 1.18 24.11 -0.52
CA ASN A 86 0.44 22.97 0.01
C ASN A 86 0.10 22.00 -1.14
N PRO A 87 0.85 20.90 -1.31
CA PRO A 87 0.65 19.99 -2.44
C PRO A 87 -0.71 19.32 -2.33
N SER A 88 -1.48 19.35 -3.43
CA SER A 88 -2.67 18.50 -3.56
C SER A 88 -2.26 17.03 -3.51
N ARG A 89 -3.02 16.22 -2.76
CA ARG A 89 -2.72 14.79 -2.53
C ARG A 89 -3.83 13.90 -3.08
N PRO A 90 -4.10 13.92 -4.40
CA PRO A 90 -5.15 13.09 -5.00
C PRO A 90 -4.82 11.61 -4.83
N TYR A 91 -5.81 10.73 -4.98
CA TYR A 91 -5.55 9.30 -5.13
C TYR A 91 -4.59 9.03 -6.30
N ALA A 92 -3.75 8.00 -6.19
CA ALA A 92 -2.90 7.52 -7.28
C ALA A 92 -2.71 6.00 -7.20
N ALA A 93 -2.97 5.31 -8.31
CA ALA A 93 -2.78 3.86 -8.37
C ALA A 93 -1.29 3.48 -8.34
N LYS A 94 -0.95 2.35 -7.69
CA LYS A 94 0.42 1.80 -7.61
C LYS A 94 1.50 2.80 -7.20
N ALA A 95 1.13 3.79 -6.39
CA ALA A 95 1.99 4.90 -6.02
C ALA A 95 2.88 4.63 -4.80
N ILE A 96 2.67 3.49 -4.13
CA ILE A 96 3.51 2.98 -3.06
C ILE A 96 4.07 1.64 -3.55
N GLN A 97 5.40 1.53 -3.60
CA GLN A 97 6.11 0.35 -4.10
C GLN A 97 7.11 -0.11 -3.04
N ILE A 98 6.92 -1.33 -2.55
CA ILE A 98 7.81 -1.98 -1.59
C ILE A 98 8.48 -3.14 -2.30
N GLN A 99 9.75 -2.98 -2.67
CA GLN A 99 10.59 -4.08 -3.11
C GLN A 99 11.22 -4.71 -1.87
N TYR A 100 11.23 -6.04 -1.81
CA TYR A 100 11.78 -6.71 -0.65
C TYR A 100 12.42 -8.05 -0.93
N ARG A 101 13.29 -8.42 0.01
CA ARG A 101 13.87 -9.75 0.14
C ARG A 101 13.78 -10.21 1.59
N ALA A 102 13.42 -11.47 1.79
CA ALA A 102 13.45 -12.14 3.07
C ALA A 102 14.70 -13.03 3.21
N ASP A 103 15.24 -13.08 4.43
CA ASP A 103 16.27 -14.04 4.82
C ASP A 103 15.69 -15.48 4.74
N GLU A 104 16.54 -16.47 4.46
CA GLU A 104 16.12 -17.88 4.56
C GLU A 104 15.81 -18.28 6.00
N ASN A 105 16.42 -17.58 6.97
CA ASN A 105 16.15 -17.66 8.40
C ASN A 105 15.16 -16.57 8.86
N LEU A 106 14.23 -16.12 8.00
CA LEU A 106 13.21 -15.12 8.33
C LEU A 106 12.47 -15.47 9.62
N ASN A 107 12.23 -14.46 10.46
CA ASN A 107 11.41 -14.60 11.67
C ASN A 107 11.81 -15.83 12.50
N ARG A 108 13.11 -15.94 12.80
CA ARG A 108 13.70 -17.14 13.39
C ARG A 108 13.28 -17.29 14.84
N TYR A 109 12.65 -18.42 15.15
CA TYR A 109 12.33 -18.84 16.50
C TYR A 109 12.70 -20.32 16.66
N GLU A 110 13.40 -20.67 17.74
CA GLU A 110 13.94 -22.03 17.97
C GLU A 110 14.68 -22.59 16.74
N ASP A 111 15.55 -21.76 16.15
CA ASP A 111 16.36 -22.07 14.96
C ASP A 111 15.56 -22.48 13.71
N LYS A 112 14.26 -22.16 13.67
CA LYS A 112 13.39 -22.40 12.50
C LYS A 112 12.88 -21.09 11.91
N PRO A 113 12.92 -20.94 10.58
CA PRO A 113 12.28 -19.81 9.93
C PRO A 113 10.76 -19.92 9.94
N HIS A 114 10.09 -18.78 9.98
CA HIS A 114 8.62 -18.69 9.96
C HIS A 114 8.17 -17.61 8.98
N THR A 115 6.96 -17.79 8.44
CA THR A 115 6.27 -16.74 7.68
C THR A 115 6.13 -15.49 8.55
N LEU A 116 6.34 -14.32 7.94
CA LEU A 116 6.25 -13.03 8.61
C LEU A 116 4.97 -12.31 8.19
N THR A 117 4.19 -11.83 9.15
CA THR A 117 3.07 -10.93 8.84
C THR A 117 3.60 -9.52 8.62
N LEU A 118 3.20 -8.86 7.54
CA LEU A 118 3.50 -7.44 7.28
C LEU A 118 2.18 -6.66 7.26
N VAL A 119 2.12 -5.53 7.97
CA VAL A 119 1.00 -4.59 7.86
C VAL A 119 1.51 -3.24 7.40
N VAL A 120 0.85 -2.69 6.38
CA VAL A 120 1.15 -1.38 5.79
C VAL A 120 -0.01 -0.43 6.05
N TYR A 121 0.26 0.65 6.76
CA TYR A 121 -0.66 1.72 7.09
C TYR A 121 -0.45 2.93 6.20
N GLN A 122 -1.52 3.51 5.67
CA GLN A 122 -1.49 4.84 5.06
C GLN A 122 -2.21 5.83 5.98
N VAL A 123 -1.52 6.89 6.40
CA VAL A 123 -2.04 7.83 7.40
C VAL A 123 -1.88 9.30 6.98
N THR A 124 -2.77 10.16 7.46
CA THR A 124 -2.73 11.62 7.24
C THR A 124 -1.85 12.35 8.26
N ASP A 125 -1.70 11.81 9.47
CA ASP A 125 -0.80 12.25 10.55
C ASP A 125 -0.16 11.00 11.16
N ILE A 126 1.15 11.04 11.41
CA ILE A 126 1.93 9.89 11.90
C ILE A 126 1.83 9.67 13.42
N LYS A 127 1.25 10.61 14.19
CA LYS A 127 1.22 10.54 15.67
C LYS A 127 0.64 9.25 16.22
N TRP A 128 -0.50 8.79 15.70
CA TRP A 128 -1.12 7.55 16.18
C TRP A 128 -0.19 6.35 15.97
N PHE A 129 0.39 6.23 14.78
CA PHE A 129 1.37 5.18 14.48
C PHE A 129 2.58 5.26 15.43
N ASN A 130 3.19 6.45 15.55
CA ASN A 130 4.35 6.68 16.42
C ASN A 130 4.08 6.42 17.91
N ASN A 131 2.83 6.56 18.36
CA ASN A 131 2.46 6.19 19.72
C ASN A 131 2.39 4.68 19.91
N ASN A 132 1.95 3.93 18.91
CA ASN A 132 1.81 2.48 18.99
C ASN A 132 3.14 1.73 18.79
N ILE A 133 4.16 2.31 18.15
CA ILE A 133 5.45 1.62 17.96
C ILE A 133 6.35 1.60 19.21
N LYS A 134 5.91 2.21 20.32
CA LYS A 134 6.74 2.43 21.52
C LYS A 134 6.92 1.18 22.38
N ASP A 135 5.99 0.24 22.30
CA ASP A 135 6.00 -0.98 23.12
C ASP A 135 5.31 -2.15 22.38
N ALA A 136 5.44 -3.35 22.93
CA ALA A 136 4.91 -4.57 22.32
C ALA A 136 3.37 -4.59 22.21
N ALA A 137 2.65 -3.95 23.14
CA ALA A 137 1.19 -3.91 23.12
C ALA A 137 0.66 -3.01 21.99
N GLY A 138 1.28 -1.86 21.79
CA GLY A 138 1.01 -1.00 20.64
C GLY A 138 1.41 -1.66 19.32
N LEU A 139 2.53 -2.38 19.26
CA LEU A 139 2.92 -3.15 18.08
C LEU A 139 1.89 -4.23 17.73
N ALA A 140 1.39 -4.96 18.73
CA ALA A 140 0.30 -5.92 18.54
C ALA A 140 -0.99 -5.24 18.03
N THR A 141 -1.28 -4.02 18.49
CA THR A 141 -2.40 -3.22 17.99
C THR A 141 -2.21 -2.89 16.50
N LEU A 142 -1.00 -2.51 16.06
CA LEU A 142 -0.73 -2.27 14.64
C LEU A 142 -0.84 -3.56 13.79
N LEU A 143 -0.49 -4.70 14.35
CA LEU A 143 -0.58 -5.98 13.63
C LEU A 143 -2.04 -6.45 13.41
N SER A 144 -3.02 -5.88 14.12
CA SER A 144 -4.45 -6.17 13.87
C SER A 144 -4.94 -5.67 12.51
N ALA A 145 -4.20 -4.77 11.85
CA ALA A 145 -4.56 -4.14 10.57
C ALA A 145 -5.92 -3.43 10.58
N GLU A 146 -6.34 -2.95 11.76
CA GLU A 146 -7.56 -2.17 11.94
C GLU A 146 -7.32 -0.67 11.73
N LYS A 147 -8.41 0.10 11.58
CA LYS A 147 -8.39 1.57 11.41
C LYS A 147 -9.08 2.29 12.58
N PRO A 148 -8.55 2.21 13.81
CA PRO A 148 -9.22 2.75 14.99
C PRO A 148 -9.13 4.27 15.10
N ASP A 149 -8.18 4.92 14.41
CA ASP A 149 -7.92 6.36 14.46
C ASP A 149 -8.33 7.04 13.15
N GLN A 150 -8.88 8.24 13.23
CA GLN A 150 -9.37 9.00 12.07
C GLN A 150 -8.26 9.38 11.07
N SER A 151 -7.01 9.39 11.52
CA SER A 151 -5.86 9.63 10.64
C SER A 151 -5.58 8.46 9.70
N VAL A 152 -6.09 7.25 9.99
CA VAL A 152 -5.82 6.03 9.23
C VAL A 152 -6.74 5.92 8.02
N LEU A 153 -6.15 6.01 6.83
CA LEU A 153 -6.86 5.89 5.55
C LEU A 153 -6.97 4.44 5.10
N ALA A 154 -5.86 3.71 5.20
CA ALA A 154 -5.73 2.32 4.76
C ALA A 154 -4.85 1.51 5.71
N ALA A 155 -5.11 0.20 5.76
CA ALA A 155 -4.36 -0.78 6.52
C ALA A 155 -4.44 -2.10 5.73
N ASP A 156 -3.32 -2.51 5.14
CA ASP A 156 -3.23 -3.67 4.26
C ASP A 156 -2.29 -4.70 4.88
N ARG A 157 -2.71 -5.98 4.89
CA ARG A 157 -1.94 -7.09 5.47
C ARG A 157 -1.40 -8.00 4.38
N PHE A 158 -0.13 -8.38 4.54
CA PHE A 158 0.59 -9.32 3.69
C PHE A 158 1.27 -10.40 4.54
N PHE A 159 1.66 -11.47 3.87
CA PHE A 159 2.46 -12.55 4.44
C PHE A 159 3.71 -12.71 3.58
N ILE A 160 4.86 -12.83 4.21
CA ILE A 160 6.17 -12.95 3.56
C ILE A 160 6.76 -14.29 3.96
N GLU A 161 7.14 -15.10 2.97
CA GLU A 161 7.75 -16.39 3.20
C GLU A 161 9.28 -16.31 3.36
N PRO A 162 9.91 -17.23 4.11
CA PRO A 162 11.36 -17.31 4.18
C PRO A 162 12.01 -17.44 2.80
N GLY A 163 13.05 -16.63 2.54
CA GLY A 163 13.76 -16.59 1.26
C GLY A 163 13.00 -15.92 0.11
N GLU A 164 11.79 -15.39 0.33
CA GLU A 164 11.01 -14.72 -0.71
C GLU A 164 11.68 -13.43 -1.21
N VAL A 165 11.64 -13.21 -2.53
CA VAL A 165 12.01 -11.95 -3.18
C VAL A 165 10.83 -11.52 -4.03
N ASN A 166 10.24 -10.36 -3.72
CA ASN A 166 9.01 -9.93 -4.37
C ASN A 166 8.81 -8.41 -4.28
N GLN A 167 7.71 -7.93 -4.86
CA GLN A 167 7.29 -6.54 -4.81
C GLN A 167 5.82 -6.43 -4.40
N ILE A 168 5.53 -5.52 -3.49
CA ILE A 168 4.17 -5.10 -3.15
C ILE A 168 3.90 -3.75 -3.81
N GLU A 169 2.79 -3.68 -4.57
CA GLU A 169 2.28 -2.45 -5.15
C GLU A 169 0.97 -2.07 -4.46
N LEU A 170 0.91 -0.86 -3.94
CA LEU A 170 -0.24 -0.31 -3.24
C LEU A 170 -0.67 1.00 -3.89
N ASP A 171 -1.97 1.19 -3.98
CA ASP A 171 -2.54 2.49 -4.33
C ASP A 171 -2.34 3.47 -3.19
N ARG A 172 -2.01 4.72 -3.52
CA ARG A 172 -1.97 5.81 -2.55
C ARG A 172 -3.37 6.40 -2.41
N TYR A 173 -3.95 6.31 -1.22
CA TYR A 173 -5.22 6.93 -0.90
C TYR A 173 -5.11 8.46 -0.93
N GLU A 174 -6.23 9.11 -1.24
CA GLU A 174 -6.32 10.57 -1.17
C GLU A 174 -5.95 11.06 0.23
N ASN A 175 -5.20 12.17 0.29
CA ASN A 175 -4.70 12.78 1.52
C ASN A 175 -3.63 12.00 2.30
N ALA A 176 -3.18 10.82 1.82
CA ALA A 176 -2.09 10.10 2.46
C ALA A 176 -0.81 10.94 2.52
N LYS A 177 -0.27 11.11 3.73
CA LYS A 177 0.98 11.84 3.98
C LYS A 177 2.12 10.94 4.41
N TRP A 178 1.79 9.83 5.06
CA TRP A 178 2.77 8.88 5.57
C TRP A 178 2.37 7.44 5.26
N VAL A 179 3.38 6.59 5.15
CA VAL A 179 3.26 5.14 5.19
C VAL A 179 3.93 4.63 6.45
N GLY A 180 3.20 3.88 7.28
CA GLY A 180 3.75 3.13 8.41
C GLY A 180 3.80 1.65 8.08
N ILE A 181 4.87 0.97 8.46
CA ILE A 181 5.09 -0.46 8.24
C ILE A 181 5.38 -1.11 9.58
N VAL A 182 4.71 -2.23 9.86
CA VAL A 182 4.99 -3.10 11.01
C VAL A 182 5.11 -4.55 10.55
N ALA A 183 6.13 -5.24 11.04
CA ALA A 183 6.36 -6.66 10.81
C ALA A 183 6.12 -7.45 12.10
N GLY A 184 5.34 -8.53 11.99
CA GLY A 184 5.00 -9.43 13.08
C GLY A 184 6.08 -10.46 13.34
N TYR A 185 7.27 -10.00 13.73
CA TYR A 185 8.33 -10.89 14.21
C TYR A 185 7.90 -11.55 15.52
N TYR A 186 8.51 -12.72 15.83
CA TYR A 186 8.30 -13.41 17.09
C TYR A 186 8.58 -12.49 18.28
N ASP A 187 9.73 -11.82 18.26
CA ASP A 187 10.08 -10.78 19.22
C ASP A 187 9.69 -9.40 18.66
N LEU A 188 8.62 -8.82 19.20
CA LEU A 188 8.16 -7.46 18.86
C LEU A 188 9.02 -6.39 19.53
N THR A 189 10.27 -6.26 19.08
CA THR A 189 11.22 -5.28 19.63
C THR A 189 11.00 -3.89 19.00
N PRO A 190 10.64 -2.85 19.79
CA PRO A 190 10.50 -1.49 19.28
C PRO A 190 11.73 -1.00 18.52
N GLY A 191 11.51 -0.32 17.39
CA GLY A 191 12.56 0.17 16.50
C GLY A 191 13.16 -0.87 15.56
N GLN A 192 13.01 -2.16 15.82
CA GLN A 192 13.50 -3.23 14.92
C GLN A 192 12.43 -3.70 13.94
N VAL A 193 11.17 -3.69 14.36
CA VAL A 193 10.06 -4.31 13.62
C VAL A 193 9.17 -3.30 12.88
N THR A 194 9.53 -2.03 12.86
CA THR A 194 8.75 -0.97 12.23
C THR A 194 9.59 -0.03 11.38
N ARG A 195 8.96 0.54 10.35
CA ARG A 195 9.48 1.66 9.55
C ARG A 195 8.35 2.62 9.23
N SER A 196 8.66 3.90 9.06
CA SER A 196 7.70 4.89 8.57
C SER A 196 8.33 5.73 7.48
N TYR A 197 7.55 6.20 6.50
CA TYR A 197 8.04 6.97 5.36
C TYR A 197 7.09 8.12 5.10
N GLU A 198 7.65 9.31 4.90
CA GLU A 198 6.87 10.46 4.43
C GLU A 198 6.69 10.37 2.91
N MET A 199 5.49 10.68 2.43
CA MET A 199 5.22 10.68 1.00
C MET A 199 6.06 11.76 0.30
N PRO A 200 6.80 11.42 -0.77
CA PRO A 200 7.68 12.36 -1.43
C PRO A 200 6.88 13.42 -2.18
N VAL A 201 7.43 14.63 -2.21
CA VAL A 201 6.87 15.77 -2.92
C VAL A 201 7.89 16.25 -3.95
N LEU A 202 7.48 16.24 -5.21
CA LEU A 202 8.26 16.74 -6.34
C LEU A 202 7.98 18.23 -6.53
N PHE A 203 9.04 19.01 -6.65
CA PHE A 203 8.97 20.46 -6.86
C PHE A 203 9.27 20.77 -8.32
N GLU A 204 8.33 21.45 -8.98
CA GLU A 204 8.46 21.89 -10.36
C GLU A 204 8.34 23.42 -10.41
N THR A 205 9.23 24.08 -11.16
CA THR A 205 9.06 25.49 -11.51
C THR A 205 8.49 25.55 -12.93
N LYS A 206 7.30 26.13 -13.08
CA LYS A 206 6.66 26.34 -14.39
C LYS A 206 6.77 27.79 -14.84
N GLY A 207 6.85 28.00 -16.15
CA GLY A 207 6.76 29.32 -16.78
C GLY A 207 8.09 29.88 -17.27
N THR A 208 8.07 30.47 -18.47
CA THR A 208 9.26 31.00 -19.16
C THR A 208 9.53 32.46 -18.79
N PHE A 209 8.47 33.24 -18.54
CA PHE A 209 8.54 34.67 -18.19
C PHE A 209 8.12 34.96 -16.74
N PHE A 210 7.10 34.24 -16.24
CA PHE A 210 6.68 34.28 -14.84
C PHE A 210 6.81 32.88 -14.25
N LYS A 211 7.84 32.67 -13.43
CA LYS A 211 8.12 31.39 -12.80
C LYS A 211 7.17 31.17 -11.62
N THR A 212 6.42 30.08 -11.62
CA THR A 212 5.56 29.65 -10.51
C THR A 212 6.04 28.30 -9.99
N ASN A 213 6.28 28.22 -8.68
CA ASN A 213 6.61 26.95 -8.04
C ASN A 213 5.34 26.13 -7.83
N GLN A 214 5.41 24.84 -8.13
CA GLN A 214 4.36 23.87 -7.90
C GLN A 214 4.94 22.67 -7.15
N ALA A 215 4.13 22.09 -6.27
CA ALA A 215 4.45 20.87 -5.55
C ALA A 215 3.44 19.79 -5.95
N LYS A 216 3.94 18.61 -6.33
CA LYS A 216 3.13 17.45 -6.70
C LYS A 216 3.57 16.23 -5.90
N MET A 217 2.67 15.29 -5.68
CA MET A 217 3.03 14.02 -5.04
C MET A 217 3.89 13.16 -5.96
N GLY A 218 5.01 12.66 -5.43
CA GLY A 218 5.83 11.65 -6.06
C GLY A 218 5.34 10.22 -5.77
N LEU A 219 5.97 9.25 -6.42
CA LEU A 219 5.84 7.83 -6.09
C LEU A 219 6.76 7.52 -4.90
N LEU A 220 6.30 6.69 -3.97
CA LEU A 220 7.08 6.23 -2.83
C LEU A 220 7.68 4.85 -3.13
N GLY A 221 9.00 4.78 -3.27
CA GLY A 221 9.75 3.53 -3.39
C GLY A 221 10.45 3.17 -2.08
N MET A 222 10.41 1.90 -1.69
CA MET A 222 11.07 1.37 -0.51
C MET A 222 11.77 0.05 -0.84
N ASN A 223 12.97 -0.12 -0.30
CA ASN A 223 13.77 -1.34 -0.45
C ASN A 223 14.01 -1.92 0.94
N LEU A 224 13.35 -3.04 1.23
CA LEU A 224 13.33 -3.64 2.56
C LEU A 224 13.98 -5.02 2.56
N TYR A 225 14.83 -5.25 3.55
CA TYR A 225 15.30 -6.59 3.90
C TYR A 225 14.61 -7.06 5.17
N PHE A 226 13.96 -8.23 5.11
CA PHE A 226 13.35 -8.88 6.26
C PHE A 226 14.30 -9.96 6.80
N GLY A 227 15.06 -9.58 7.82
CA GLY A 227 16.07 -10.45 8.44
C GLY A 227 15.48 -11.48 9.41
N PRO A 228 16.32 -12.17 10.20
CA PRO A 228 15.85 -13.14 11.18
C PRO A 228 14.99 -12.55 12.32
N GLY A 229 15.16 -11.27 12.65
CA GLY A 229 14.43 -10.63 13.75
C GLY A 229 14.16 -9.13 13.58
N SER A 230 14.38 -8.56 12.40
CA SER A 230 14.26 -7.11 12.19
C SER A 230 14.03 -6.74 10.73
N ILE A 231 13.31 -5.65 10.48
CA ILE A 231 13.27 -4.98 9.18
C ILE A 231 14.54 -4.14 9.03
N GLN A 232 15.13 -4.10 7.84
CA GLN A 232 16.25 -3.24 7.48
C GLN A 232 15.96 -2.50 6.17
N GLU A 233 16.45 -1.26 6.07
CA GLU A 233 16.47 -0.50 4.81
C GLU A 233 17.78 -0.80 4.09
N VAL A 234 17.70 -1.13 2.81
CA VAL A 234 18.85 -1.52 2.01
C VAL A 234 18.83 -0.78 0.67
N PRO A 235 20.00 -0.41 0.10
CA PRO A 235 20.04 0.26 -1.20
C PRO A 235 19.40 -0.57 -2.31
N ASN A 236 19.59 -1.90 -2.27
CA ASN A 236 18.93 -2.88 -3.11
C ASN A 236 18.60 -4.10 -2.24
N PRO A 237 17.34 -4.58 -2.22
CA PRO A 237 16.93 -5.69 -1.38
C PRO A 237 17.32 -7.04 -1.97
#